data_AF-A0A497JEA0-F1
#
_entry.id   AF-A0A497JEA0-F1
#
_cell.length_a   1.000
_cell.length_b   1.000
_cell.length_c   1.000
_cell.angle_alpha   90.00
_cell.angle_beta   90.00
_cell.angle_gamma   90.00
#
_symmetry.space_group_name_H-M   'P 1'
#
loop_
_entity.id
_entity.type
_entity.pdbx_description
1 polymer ?
#
loop_
_entity_poly.entity_id
_entity_poly.type
_entity_poly.pdbx_seq_one_letter_code
_entity_poly.pdbx_strand_id
1 'polypeptide(L)' 'MREVLDIIKDKGYKKIALQFPEGLKEKAIELAETIESKTNTLVFISSDPCY' A
#
# COMPACT_ATOMS: atom_id res chain seq x y z
N MET A 1 -5.62 15.60 -0.50
CA MET A 1 -4.67 14.52 -0.86
C MET A 1 -3.72 14.22 0.29
N ARG A 2 -4.29 13.80 1.42
CA ARG A 2 -3.65 13.32 2.65
C ARG A 2 -4.47 12.10 3.04
N GLU A 3 -4.39 11.03 2.27
CA GLU A 3 -5.48 10.04 2.28
C GLU A 3 -5.01 8.68 2.76
N VAL A 4 -4.00 8.04 2.16
CA VAL A 4 -3.73 6.63 2.53
C VAL A 4 -2.95 6.49 3.84
N LEU A 5 -1.84 7.23 4.02
CA LEU A 5 -0.99 7.08 5.23
C LEU A 5 -1.70 7.52 6.51
N ASP A 6 -2.46 8.62 6.45
CA ASP A 6 -3.19 9.14 7.61
C ASP A 6 -4.31 8.17 7.99
N ILE A 7 -5.04 7.60 7.03
CA ILE A 7 -6.03 6.54 7.29
C ILE A 7 -5.39 5.31 7.93
N ILE A 8 -4.22 4.86 7.44
CA ILE A 8 -3.54 3.68 7.99
C ILE A 8 -3.14 3.91 9.45
N LYS A 9 -2.60 5.10 9.75
CA LYS A 9 -2.17 5.47 11.11
C LYS A 9 -3.36 5.63 12.04
N ASP A 10 -4.38 6.39 11.64
CA ASP A 10 -5.57 6.67 12.47
C ASP A 10 -6.37 5.41 12.77
N LYS A 11 -6.47 4.49 11.80
CA LYS A 11 -7.15 3.21 11.99
C LYS A 11 -6.27 2.16 12.69
N GLY A 12 -4.96 2.41 12.79
CA GLY A 12 -4.01 1.47 13.39
C GLY A 12 -3.94 0.12 12.67
N TYR A 13 -4.09 0.11 11.34
CA TYR A 13 -4.01 -1.14 10.58
C TYR A 13 -2.61 -1.76 10.71
N LYS A 14 -2.56 -3.04 11.07
CA LYS A 14 -1.29 -3.78 11.20
C LYS A 14 -0.85 -4.48 9.91
N LYS A 15 -1.81 -4.71 9.02
CA LYS A 15 -1.62 -5.41 7.75
C LYS A 15 -2.54 -4.79 6.71
N ILE A 16 -2.03 -4.53 5.51
CA ILE A 16 -2.81 -4.03 4.38
C ILE A 16 -2.41 -4.74 3.10
N ALA A 17 -3.32 -4.77 2.12
CA ALA A 17 -3.05 -5.25 0.78
C ALA A 17 -3.22 -4.11 -0.22
N LEU A 18 -2.30 -4.00 -1.18
CA LEU A 18 -2.36 -3.06 -2.29
C LEU A 18 -2.65 -3.82 -3.58
N GLN A 19 -3.56 -3.29 -4.38
CA GLN A 19 -3.89 -3.81 -5.71
C GLN A 19 -3.71 -2.70 -6.72
N PHE A 20 -3.02 -3.02 -7.82
CA PHE A 20 -2.71 -2.06 -8.87
C PHE A 20 -3.07 -2.63 -10.24
N PRO A 21 -3.57 -1.77 -11.16
CA PRO A 21 -3.57 -2.05 -12.58
C PRO A 21 -2.17 -2.37 -13.08
N GLU A 22 -2.07 -3.12 -14.18
CA GLU A 22 -0.81 -3.65 -14.71
C GLU A 22 0.24 -2.55 -14.97
N GLY A 23 -0.16 -1.43 -15.56
CA GLY A 23 0.72 -0.28 -15.82
C GLY A 23 1.19 0.50 -14.59
N LEU A 24 0.73 0.13 -13.37
CA LEU A 24 1.09 0.78 -12.12
C LEU A 24 1.82 -0.15 -11.14
N LYS A 25 2.02 -1.42 -11.49
CA LYS A 25 2.69 -2.40 -10.60
C LYS A 25 4.12 -2.00 -10.25
N GLU A 26 4.85 -1.31 -11.12
CA GLU A 26 6.18 -0.80 -10.81
C GLU A 26 6.18 0.19 -9.62
N LYS A 27 5.14 1.06 -9.54
CA LYS A 27 4.97 2.01 -8.43
C LYS A 27 4.46 1.36 -7.15
N ALA A 28 3.95 0.13 -7.23
CA ALA A 28 3.42 -0.59 -6.08
C ALA A 28 4.52 -0.88 -5.04
N ILE A 29 5.72 -1.21 -5.50
CA ILE A 29 6.87 -1.53 -4.65
C ILE A 29 7.31 -0.28 -3.89
N GLU A 30 7.53 0.83 -4.59
CA GLU A 30 7.92 2.11 -3.99
C GLU A 30 6.87 2.60 -2.95
N LEU A 31 5.58 2.43 -3.26
CA LEU A 31 4.51 2.80 -2.34
C LEU A 31 4.48 1.89 -1.11
N ALA A 32 4.65 0.58 -1.30
CA ALA A 32 4.69 -0.38 -0.20
C ALA A 32 5.84 -0.06 0.77
N GLU A 33 7.06 0.14 0.27
CA GLU A 33 8.21 0.55 1.08
C GLU A 33 7.97 1.87 1.82
N THR A 34 7.33 2.83 1.15
CA THR A 34 6.96 4.11 1.78
C THR A 34 5.94 3.93 2.91
N ILE A 35 4.98 3.02 2.74
CA ILE A 35 3.98 2.73 3.77
C ILE A 35 4.62 1.99 4.94
N GLU A 36 5.40 0.94 4.71
CA GLU A 36 6.04 0.16 5.77
C GLU A 36 7.09 0.99 6.56
N SER A 37 7.80 1.90 5.90
CA SER A 37 8.76 2.78 6.59
C SER A 37 8.10 3.87 7.41
N LYS A 38 6.92 4.36 6.99
CA LYS A 38 6.20 5.46 7.67
C LYS A 38 5.10 4.98 8.61
N THR A 39 4.73 3.70 8.50
CA THR A 39 3.69 3.05 9.30
C THR A 39 4.22 1.67 9.67
N ASN A 40 4.16 1.27 10.94
CA ASN A 40 4.63 -0.04 11.39
C ASN A 40 3.63 -1.16 10.99
N THR A 41 3.33 -1.22 9.70
CA THR A 41 2.29 -2.00 9.04
C THR A 41 2.97 -2.92 8.04
N LEU A 42 2.51 -4.17 7.95
CA LEU A 42 2.95 -5.09 6.91
C LEU A 42 2.12 -4.91 5.63
N VAL A 43 2.78 -4.78 4.48
CA VAL A 43 2.12 -4.54 3.19
C VAL A 43 2.24 -5.77 2.28
N PHE A 44 1.12 -6.20 1.72
CA PHE A 44 1.07 -7.21 0.67
C PHE A 44 0.71 -6.56 -0.67
N ILE A 45 1.37 -6.97 -1.76
CA ILE A 45 1.02 -6.52 -3.11
C ILE A 45 0.33 -7.67 -3.83
N SER A 46 -0.88 -7.46 -4.31
CA SER A 46 -1.59 -8.46 -5.11
C SER A 46 -0.90 -8.63 -6.47
N SER A 47 -0.55 -9.87 -6.79
CA SER A 47 0.00 -10.25 -8.09
C SER A 47 -1.06 -10.44 -9.16
N ASP A 48 -2.33 -10.52 -8.78
CA ASP A 48 -3.43 -10.78 -9.71
C ASP A 48 -3.56 -9.64 -10.74
N PRO A 49 -4.04 -9.93 -11.96
CA PRO A 49 -4.43 -8.90 -12.90
C PRO A 49 -5.57 -8.05 -12.33
N CYS A 50 -5.51 -6.75 -12.57
CA CYS A 50 -6.57 -5.80 -12.20
C CYS A 50 -6.92 -4.99 -13.47
N TYR A 51 -8.16 -5.11 -13.94
CA TYR A 51 -8.67 -4.52 -15.18
C TYR A 51 -9.70 -3.43 -14.91
#